data_AF-A0A521HT40-F1
#
_entry.id   AF-A0A521HT40-F1
#
_cell.length_a   1.000
_cell.length_b   1.000
_cell.length_c   1.000
_cell.angle_alpha   90.00
_cell.angle_beta   90.00
_cell.angle_gamma   90.00
#
_symmetry.space_group_name_H-M   'P 1'
#
loop_
_entity.id
_entity.type
_entity.pdbx_description
1 polymer ?
#
loop_
_entity_poly.entity_id
_entity_poly.type
_entity_poly.pdbx_seq_one_letter_code
_entity_poly.pdbx_strand_id
1 'polypeptide(L)'
;MYFQCTRGEVIRMESDATKRAEASFVELLKCSTTLEGQELSDGTLLIGKLPARPDGIFQDAYLHEIYAPLGSSDIGALERTIGRTLPKPLADFYMSANGLSIFCGSLSIRGFRPNMSRADAARHPTSLSYGNKVEIPIGQDESERIVFGFYADGDGYEVSILPDQGDVVVLTPRRSTEPLKLWDSLSAFLKEEIQRMTKEFVKREGVCDPLNVLPVPVTVPGSLSGRP
;
A
#
# COMPACT_ATOMS: atom_id res chain seq x y z
N MET A 1 -23.56 12.59 1.74
CA MET A 1 -23.68 12.12 3.14
C MET A 1 -22.32 12.34 3.76
N TYR A 2 -22.20 13.35 4.62
CA TYR A 2 -20.93 13.74 5.25
C TYR A 2 -20.71 12.86 6.48
N PHE A 3 -19.55 12.23 6.60
CA PHE A 3 -19.18 11.53 7.83
C PHE A 3 -18.67 12.56 8.83
N GLN A 4 -19.49 12.92 9.81
CA GLN A 4 -19.03 13.60 11.03
C GLN A 4 -18.35 12.55 11.92
N CYS A 5 -17.03 12.67 12.04
CA CYS A 5 -16.26 11.94 13.04
C CYS A 5 -16.55 12.59 14.41
N THR A 6 -17.43 11.97 15.19
CA THR A 6 -17.78 12.41 16.53
C THR A 6 -16.79 11.86 17.55
N ARG A 7 -15.79 12.69 17.90
CA ARG A 7 -15.26 12.81 19.26
C ARG A 7 -14.49 14.12 19.37
N GLY A 8 -15.04 15.02 20.18
CA GLY A 8 -14.43 16.30 20.46
C GLY A 8 -13.20 16.12 21.33
N GLU A 9 -12.02 16.10 20.70
CA GLU A 9 -10.77 16.47 21.33
C GLU A 9 -10.12 17.56 20.49
N VAL A 10 -9.93 18.73 21.11
CA VAL A 10 -9.18 19.84 20.53
C VAL A 10 -7.70 19.45 20.56
N ILE A 11 -7.21 18.85 19.47
CA ILE A 11 -5.79 18.56 19.31
C ILE A 11 -5.07 19.89 19.06
N ARG A 12 -4.27 20.31 20.04
CA ARG A 12 -3.37 21.46 19.95
C ARG A 12 -2.38 21.19 18.81
N MET A 13 -2.41 22.05 17.80
CA MET A 13 -1.52 21.97 16.64
C MET A 13 -0.11 22.40 17.04
N GLU A 14 0.81 21.44 17.19
CA GLU A 14 2.25 21.71 17.16
C GLU A 14 2.78 21.49 15.73
N SER A 15 3.59 22.45 15.29
CA SER A 15 4.07 22.58 13.93
C SER A 15 5.20 21.60 13.63
N ASP A 16 4.88 20.52 12.90
CA ASP A 16 5.92 19.78 12.19
C ASP A 16 5.36 19.22 10.88
N ALA A 17 5.94 19.61 9.74
CA ALA A 17 5.45 19.23 8.42
C ALA A 17 5.53 17.71 8.16
N THR A 18 6.49 17.03 8.79
CA THR A 18 6.69 15.58 8.71
C THR A 18 5.59 14.81 9.45
N LYS A 19 5.15 15.30 10.63
CA LYS A 19 4.01 14.74 11.38
C LYS A 19 2.68 14.86 10.64
N ARG A 20 2.53 15.84 9.72
CA ARG A 20 1.29 16.07 8.96
C ARG A 20 1.04 15.06 7.83
N ALA A 21 2.10 14.48 7.27
CA ALA A 21 1.96 13.46 6.21
C ALA A 21 1.69 12.06 6.78
N GLU A 22 2.43 11.67 7.83
CA GLU A 22 2.20 10.45 8.63
C GLU A 22 0.77 10.43 9.22
N ALA A 23 0.31 11.56 9.75
CA ALA A 23 -1.04 11.69 10.28
C ALA A 23 -2.15 11.59 9.22
N SER A 24 -1.85 11.65 7.91
CA SER A 24 -2.91 11.67 6.91
C SER A 24 -3.38 10.27 6.51
N PHE A 25 -2.50 9.34 6.15
CA PHE A 25 -2.96 8.05 5.61
C PHE A 25 -3.24 7.01 6.69
N VAL A 26 -2.46 6.99 7.78
CA VAL A 26 -2.70 6.09 8.92
C VAL A 26 -4.05 6.41 9.56
N GLU A 27 -4.37 7.70 9.75
CA GLU A 27 -5.67 8.10 10.27
C GLU A 27 -6.80 7.78 9.29
N LEU A 28 -6.59 7.92 7.97
CA LEU A 28 -7.57 7.47 6.96
C LEU A 28 -7.82 5.96 7.06
N LEU A 29 -6.78 5.14 7.29
CA LEU A 29 -6.91 3.69 7.47
C LEU A 29 -7.56 3.33 8.81
N LYS A 30 -7.30 4.07 9.89
CA LYS A 30 -8.04 3.89 11.14
C LYS A 30 -9.51 4.26 10.99
N CYS A 31 -9.81 5.32 10.22
CA CYS A 31 -11.18 5.77 9.97
C CYS A 31 -11.93 4.94 8.91
N SER A 32 -11.23 4.09 8.15
CA SER A 32 -11.87 3.23 7.13
C SER A 32 -12.71 2.12 7.73
N THR A 33 -12.51 1.85 9.03
CA THR A 33 -13.10 0.74 9.76
C THR A 33 -13.40 1.14 11.21
N THR A 34 -14.25 0.38 11.89
CA THR A 34 -14.47 0.52 13.34
C THR A 34 -13.64 -0.47 14.16
N LEU A 35 -12.84 -1.28 13.46
CA LEU A 35 -12.08 -2.37 14.07
C LEU A 35 -10.86 -1.85 14.82
N GLU A 36 -10.50 -2.54 15.90
CA GLU A 36 -9.38 -2.20 16.75
C GLU A 36 -8.04 -2.38 16.06
N GLY A 37 -7.05 -1.61 16.51
CA GLY A 37 -5.66 -1.72 16.09
C GLY A 37 -4.75 -2.23 17.21
N GLN A 38 -3.67 -2.90 16.85
CA GLN A 38 -2.60 -3.34 17.72
C GLN A 38 -1.26 -2.91 17.12
N GLU A 39 -0.40 -2.30 17.94
CA GLU A 39 0.99 -2.01 17.58
C GLU A 39 1.91 -3.12 18.12
N LEU A 40 2.84 -3.57 17.30
CA LEU A 40 3.88 -4.52 17.68
C LEU A 40 5.11 -3.80 18.24
N SER A 41 6.02 -4.54 18.87
CA SER A 41 7.23 -3.97 19.48
C SER A 41 8.19 -3.30 18.49
N ASP A 42 8.09 -3.61 17.20
CA ASP A 42 8.88 -3.01 16.13
C ASP A 42 8.24 -1.74 15.55
N GLY A 43 7.03 -1.35 15.99
CA GLY A 43 6.26 -0.24 15.43
C GLY A 43 5.33 -0.60 14.27
N THR A 44 5.23 -1.89 13.91
CA THR A 44 4.23 -2.36 12.95
C THR A 44 2.84 -2.20 13.54
N LEU A 45 1.93 -1.54 12.81
CA LEU A 45 0.53 -1.34 13.20
C LEU A 45 -0.38 -2.30 12.41
N LEU A 46 -1.16 -3.07 13.14
CA LEU A 46 -2.12 -4.05 12.62
C LEU A 46 -3.52 -3.54 12.93
N ILE A 47 -4.40 -3.43 11.94
CA ILE A 47 -5.76 -2.90 12.11
C ILE A 47 -6.76 -3.92 11.60
N GLY A 48 -7.75 -4.25 12.41
CA GLY A 48 -8.85 -5.13 12.04
C GLY A 48 -8.46 -6.58 11.86
N LYS A 49 -8.25 -7.29 12.98
CA LYS A 49 -8.00 -8.72 12.97
C LYS A 49 -9.17 -9.47 12.31
N LEU A 50 -8.85 -10.29 11.31
CA LEU A 50 -9.87 -11.09 10.61
C LEU A 50 -10.20 -12.35 11.41
N PRO A 51 -11.43 -12.87 11.30
CA PRO A 51 -11.78 -14.15 11.90
C PRO A 51 -10.92 -15.27 11.29
N ALA A 52 -10.42 -16.16 12.15
CA ALA A 52 -9.71 -17.34 11.69
C ALA A 52 -10.62 -18.20 10.81
N ARG A 53 -10.14 -18.60 9.63
CA ARG A 53 -10.87 -19.53 8.78
C ARG A 53 -10.72 -20.97 9.28
N PRO A 54 -11.76 -21.82 9.14
CA PRO A 54 -11.71 -23.23 9.55
C PRO A 54 -10.64 -24.06 8.82
N ASP A 55 -10.24 -23.62 7.62
CA ASP A 55 -9.19 -24.26 6.80
C ASP A 55 -7.76 -23.93 7.28
N GLY A 56 -7.61 -23.12 8.34
CA GLY A 56 -6.33 -22.73 8.91
C GLY A 56 -5.54 -21.73 8.08
N ILE A 57 -6.10 -21.26 6.96
CA ILE A 57 -5.48 -20.24 6.11
C ILE A 57 -5.85 -18.88 6.71
N PHE A 58 -4.85 -18.00 6.88
CA PHE A 58 -5.03 -16.62 7.39
C PHE A 58 -5.35 -16.48 8.90
N GLN A 59 -4.90 -17.41 9.76
CA GLN A 59 -5.16 -17.34 11.22
C GLN A 59 -4.65 -16.06 11.90
N ASP A 60 -3.69 -15.36 11.28
CA ASP A 60 -3.12 -14.10 11.75
C ASP A 60 -3.24 -12.97 10.71
N ALA A 61 -4.30 -12.97 9.88
CA ALA A 61 -4.50 -11.88 8.92
C ALA A 61 -5.21 -10.67 9.55
N TYR A 62 -4.84 -9.49 9.06
CA TYR A 62 -5.43 -8.22 9.42
C TYR A 62 -5.95 -7.51 8.16
N LEU A 63 -6.97 -6.67 8.34
CA LEU A 63 -7.50 -5.85 7.27
C LEU A 63 -6.44 -4.88 6.75
N HIS A 64 -5.69 -4.26 7.66
CA HIS A 64 -4.54 -3.42 7.33
C HIS A 64 -3.31 -3.81 8.14
N GLU A 65 -2.16 -3.87 7.46
CA GLU A 65 -0.84 -4.01 8.05
C GLU A 65 0.02 -2.84 7.56
N ILE A 66 0.51 -2.04 8.50
CA ILE A 66 1.40 -0.90 8.27
C ILE A 66 2.74 -1.25 8.90
N TYR A 67 3.75 -1.54 8.08
CA TYR A 67 5.03 -2.06 8.58
C TYR A 67 5.87 -0.96 9.21
N ALA A 68 6.63 -1.36 10.24
CA ALA A 68 7.53 -0.50 11.00
C ALA A 68 8.30 0.51 10.12
N PRO A 69 8.35 1.81 10.46
CA PRO A 69 9.02 2.82 9.64
C PRO A 69 10.54 2.58 9.48
N LEU A 70 11.11 3.04 8.37
CA LEU A 70 12.54 2.91 8.10
C LEU A 70 13.36 4.08 8.66
N GLY A 71 14.54 3.77 9.20
CA GLY A 71 15.56 4.78 9.51
C GLY A 71 16.31 5.23 8.25
N SER A 72 17.03 6.36 8.33
CA SER A 72 17.82 6.86 7.19
C SER A 72 18.89 5.88 6.68
N SER A 73 19.44 5.03 7.57
CA SER A 73 20.37 3.97 7.18
C SER A 73 19.70 2.90 6.33
N ASP A 74 18.44 2.57 6.62
CA ASP A 74 17.65 1.58 5.91
C ASP A 74 17.19 2.11 4.55
N ILE A 75 16.87 3.40 4.46
CA ILE A 75 16.64 4.08 3.17
C ILE A 75 17.87 3.90 2.27
N GLY A 76 19.07 4.21 2.77
CA GLY A 76 20.29 4.00 1.99
C GLY A 76 20.54 2.53 1.63
N ALA A 77 20.12 1.58 2.48
CA ALA A 77 20.21 0.15 2.16
C ALA A 77 19.20 -0.26 1.08
N LEU A 78 17.96 0.23 1.15
CA LEU A 78 16.91 0.02 0.18
C LEU A 78 17.30 0.56 -1.20
N GLU A 79 17.87 1.77 -1.26
CA GLU A 79 18.42 2.36 -2.49
C GLU A 79 19.52 1.51 -3.09
N ARG A 80 20.44 0.97 -2.27
CA ARG A 80 21.46 0.01 -2.72
C ARG A 80 20.84 -1.29 -3.24
N THR A 81 19.77 -1.78 -2.61
CA THR A 81 19.05 -2.99 -3.05
C THR A 81 18.45 -2.81 -4.44
N ILE A 82 17.86 -1.65 -4.75
CA ILE A 82 17.30 -1.36 -6.08
C ILE A 82 18.30 -0.71 -7.05
N GLY A 83 19.50 -0.36 -6.57
CA GLY A 83 20.57 0.27 -7.35
C GLY A 83 20.24 1.69 -7.82
N ARG A 84 19.34 2.41 -7.13
CA ARG A 84 18.84 3.73 -7.52
C ARG A 84 18.45 4.55 -6.29
N THR A 85 18.56 5.88 -6.40
CA THR A 85 18.06 6.82 -5.40
C THR A 85 16.53 6.88 -5.43
N LEU A 86 15.90 6.91 -4.27
CA LEU A 86 14.45 7.09 -4.16
C LEU A 86 14.08 8.56 -4.37
N PRO A 87 13.02 8.87 -5.12
CA PRO A 87 12.42 10.19 -5.12
C PRO A 87 12.02 10.58 -3.69
N LYS A 88 12.25 11.83 -3.31
CA LYS A 88 12.01 12.32 -1.95
C LYS A 88 10.65 11.91 -1.38
N PRO A 89 9.51 12.02 -2.10
CA PRO A 89 8.21 11.65 -1.54
C PRO A 89 8.09 10.16 -1.20
N LEU A 90 8.75 9.30 -1.98
CA LEU A 90 8.77 7.86 -1.70
C LEU A 90 9.70 7.52 -0.53
N ALA A 91 10.83 8.21 -0.40
CA ALA A 91 11.71 8.09 0.77
C ALA A 91 11.01 8.57 2.06
N ASP A 92 10.34 9.73 2.02
CA ASP A 92 9.56 10.26 3.14
C ASP A 92 8.45 9.28 3.55
N PHE A 93 7.77 8.67 2.58
CA PHE A 93 6.80 7.60 2.85
C PHE A 93 7.45 6.40 3.56
N TYR A 94 8.62 5.93 3.11
CA TYR A 94 9.27 4.80 3.76
C TYR A 94 9.77 5.07 5.17
N MET A 95 10.15 6.32 5.44
CA MET A 95 10.45 6.80 6.79
C MET A 95 9.21 6.92 7.68
N SER A 96 8.01 6.90 7.08
CA SER A 96 6.71 6.90 7.76
C SER A 96 6.13 5.49 7.95
N ALA A 97 6.40 4.59 7.01
CA ALA A 97 6.01 3.18 7.03
C ALA A 97 6.83 2.39 6.01
N ASN A 98 7.37 1.22 6.39
CA ASN A 98 8.13 0.36 5.48
C ASN A 98 7.22 -0.42 4.51
N GLY A 99 6.30 0.26 3.85
CA GLY A 99 5.26 -0.35 3.03
C GLY A 99 3.98 -0.68 3.82
N LEU A 100 3.01 -1.24 3.10
CA LEU A 100 1.64 -1.46 3.58
C LEU A 100 1.06 -2.71 2.93
N SER A 101 0.11 -3.36 3.62
CA SER A 101 -0.86 -4.29 3.03
C SER A 101 -2.24 -3.85 3.51
N ILE A 102 -3.11 -3.36 2.62
CA ILE A 102 -4.40 -2.80 3.01
C ILE A 102 -5.57 -3.50 2.31
N PHE A 103 -6.68 -3.60 3.04
CA PHE A 103 -7.88 -4.33 2.63
C PHE A 103 -7.53 -5.77 2.26
N CYS A 104 -6.96 -6.51 3.22
CA CYS A 104 -6.58 -7.92 3.06
C CYS A 104 -5.62 -8.18 1.88
N GLY A 105 -4.70 -7.25 1.64
CA GLY A 105 -3.72 -7.34 0.54
C GLY A 105 -4.25 -6.89 -0.83
N SER A 106 -5.46 -6.33 -0.90
CA SER A 106 -6.02 -5.80 -2.16
C SER A 106 -5.09 -4.76 -2.80
N LEU A 107 -4.49 -3.89 -1.99
CA LEU A 107 -3.38 -3.03 -2.36
C LEU A 107 -2.21 -3.28 -1.40
N SER A 108 -1.04 -3.53 -1.96
CA SER A 108 0.20 -3.70 -1.20
C SER A 108 1.26 -2.71 -1.69
N ILE A 109 1.90 -2.03 -0.75
CA ILE A 109 3.10 -1.21 -0.99
C ILE A 109 4.30 -2.02 -0.52
N ARG A 110 5.23 -2.26 -1.45
CA ARG A 110 6.50 -2.96 -1.21
C ARG A 110 7.41 -2.10 -0.36
N GLY A 111 8.37 -2.71 0.33
CA GLY A 111 9.33 -2.01 1.18
C GLY A 111 10.67 -2.73 1.27
N PHE A 112 11.48 -2.31 2.24
CA PHE A 112 12.76 -2.92 2.54
C PHE A 112 12.58 -4.20 3.34
N ARG A 113 13.24 -5.27 2.90
CA ARG A 113 13.27 -6.54 3.61
C ARG A 113 14.73 -6.98 3.74
N PRO A 114 15.39 -6.72 4.88
CA PRO A 114 16.80 -7.05 5.06
C PRO A 114 17.04 -8.55 5.13
N ASN A 115 16.04 -9.33 5.57
CA ASN A 115 16.12 -10.78 5.71
C ASN A 115 14.92 -11.48 5.06
N MET A 116 15.19 -12.48 4.21
CA MET A 116 14.17 -13.31 3.57
C MET A 116 13.75 -14.53 4.42
N SER A 117 14.40 -14.74 5.57
CA SER A 117 14.08 -15.83 6.50
C SER A 117 12.62 -15.78 6.94
N ARG A 118 11.99 -16.95 6.99
CA ARG A 118 10.64 -17.15 7.56
C ARG A 118 10.67 -17.37 9.08
N ALA A 119 11.86 -17.51 9.66
CA ALA A 119 12.05 -17.64 11.10
C ALA A 119 12.07 -16.28 11.82
N ASP A 120 12.06 -15.18 11.07
CA ASP A 120 11.93 -13.85 11.63
C ASP A 120 10.48 -13.66 12.12
N ALA A 121 10.33 -13.29 13.39
CA ALA A 121 9.03 -13.01 13.99
C ALA A 121 8.46 -11.66 13.53
N ALA A 122 9.31 -10.79 12.95
CA ALA A 122 8.88 -9.51 12.42
C ALA A 122 8.05 -9.69 11.14
N ARG A 123 6.98 -8.89 11.03
CA ARG A 123 6.19 -8.78 9.82
C ARG A 123 6.91 -7.89 8.82
N HIS A 124 7.00 -8.35 7.57
CA HIS A 124 7.72 -7.63 6.52
C HIS A 124 6.86 -7.40 5.29
N PRO A 125 7.04 -6.27 4.59
CA PRO A 125 6.43 -6.06 3.28
C PRO A 125 7.00 -7.04 2.24
N THR A 126 6.33 -7.14 1.11
CA THR A 126 6.96 -7.62 -0.13
C THR A 126 8.16 -6.74 -0.46
N SER A 127 9.30 -7.34 -0.82
CA SER A 127 10.53 -6.58 -1.10
C SER A 127 10.38 -5.66 -2.32
N LEU A 128 10.87 -4.43 -2.22
CA LEU A 128 10.95 -3.46 -3.32
C LEU A 128 11.84 -3.95 -4.48
N SER A 129 12.70 -4.95 -4.26
CA SER A 129 13.47 -5.58 -5.34
C SER A 129 12.58 -6.23 -6.43
N TYR A 130 11.36 -6.64 -6.07
CA TYR A 130 10.38 -7.13 -7.05
C TYR A 130 9.82 -5.96 -7.87
N GLY A 131 9.85 -6.10 -9.19
CA GLY A 131 9.52 -5.01 -10.14
C GLY A 131 10.67 -4.04 -10.42
N ASN A 132 11.75 -4.04 -9.62
CA ASN A 132 12.90 -3.13 -9.82
C ASN A 132 14.22 -3.85 -10.12
N LYS A 133 14.35 -5.15 -9.79
CA LYS A 133 15.52 -6.00 -10.08
C LYS A 133 15.20 -7.39 -10.59
N VAL A 134 14.19 -8.05 -10.03
CA VAL A 134 13.89 -9.48 -10.31
C VAL A 134 12.85 -9.66 -11.43
N GLU A 135 12.01 -8.65 -11.66
CA GLU A 135 10.85 -8.74 -12.58
C GLU A 135 10.67 -7.44 -13.38
N ILE A 136 11.74 -6.91 -13.95
CA ILE A 136 11.66 -5.67 -14.74
C ILE A 136 10.85 -5.96 -16.03
N PRO A 137 9.82 -5.15 -16.36
CA PRO A 137 9.06 -5.31 -17.60
C PRO A 137 9.94 -5.29 -18.86
N ILE A 138 9.57 -6.10 -19.86
CA ILE A 138 10.31 -6.20 -21.12
C ILE A 138 10.27 -4.84 -21.83
N GLY A 139 11.45 -4.29 -22.16
CA GLY A 139 11.58 -3.02 -22.88
C GLY A 139 11.50 -1.77 -22.00
N GLN A 140 11.36 -1.91 -20.68
CA GLN A 140 11.45 -0.80 -19.76
C GLN A 140 12.92 -0.47 -19.47
N ASP A 141 13.31 0.79 -19.64
CA ASP A 141 14.56 1.27 -19.05
C ASP A 141 14.42 1.27 -17.54
N GLU A 142 15.39 0.66 -16.87
CA GLU A 142 15.50 0.66 -15.44
C GLU A 142 15.33 2.09 -14.86
N SER A 143 15.82 3.15 -15.50
CA SER A 143 15.71 4.50 -14.91
C SER A 143 14.30 5.12 -14.89
N GLU A 144 13.36 4.65 -15.72
CA GLU A 144 12.13 5.41 -16.01
C GLU A 144 11.10 5.44 -14.88
N ARG A 145 11.06 4.39 -14.06
CA ARG A 145 10.06 4.26 -13.00
C ARG A 145 10.53 3.35 -11.88
N ILE A 146 10.03 3.61 -10.68
CA ILE A 146 10.23 2.74 -9.52
C ILE A 146 8.90 2.10 -9.18
N VAL A 147 8.82 0.77 -9.33
CA VAL A 147 7.62 -0.03 -9.05
C VAL A 147 7.54 -0.23 -7.54
N PHE A 148 6.64 0.48 -6.85
CA PHE A 148 6.58 0.48 -5.39
C PHE A 148 5.34 -0.21 -4.83
N GLY A 149 4.30 -0.43 -5.64
CA GLY A 149 3.06 -1.07 -5.19
C GLY A 149 2.47 -2.04 -6.19
N PHE A 150 1.48 -2.82 -5.75
CA PHE A 150 0.72 -3.71 -6.62
C PHE A 150 -0.69 -3.97 -6.07
N TYR A 151 -1.60 -4.28 -6.99
CA TYR A 151 -2.91 -4.83 -6.64
C TYR A 151 -2.93 -6.33 -6.87
N ALA A 152 -3.60 -7.06 -5.98
CA ALA A 152 -3.70 -8.52 -6.01
C ALA A 152 -4.78 -9.07 -6.98
N ASP A 153 -5.55 -8.19 -7.64
CA ASP A 153 -6.63 -8.58 -8.55
C ASP A 153 -6.10 -9.05 -9.93
N GLY A 154 -6.62 -10.17 -10.43
CA GLY A 154 -6.36 -10.70 -11.78
C GLY A 154 -4.89 -11.06 -12.08
N ASP A 155 -4.45 -10.75 -13.31
CA ASP A 155 -3.07 -10.98 -13.80
C ASP A 155 -2.01 -10.06 -13.14
N GLY A 156 -2.45 -9.23 -12.19
CA GLY A 156 -1.64 -8.30 -11.41
C GLY A 156 -1.55 -6.92 -12.05
N TYR A 157 -1.55 -5.90 -11.20
CA TYR A 157 -1.34 -4.51 -11.59
C TYR A 157 -0.22 -3.90 -10.76
N GLU A 158 0.55 -3.02 -11.37
CA GLU A 158 1.72 -2.40 -10.75
C GLU A 158 1.51 -0.91 -10.57
N VAL A 159 1.94 -0.41 -9.43
CA VAL A 159 1.95 1.01 -9.09
C VAL A 159 3.39 1.47 -9.07
N SER A 160 3.68 2.48 -9.88
CA SER A 160 5.03 3.03 -10.01
C SER A 160 5.03 4.54 -9.78
N ILE A 161 6.14 5.08 -9.29
CA ILE A 161 6.41 6.51 -9.28
C ILE A 161 7.33 6.84 -10.46
N LEU A 162 7.15 8.00 -11.08
CA LEU A 162 7.95 8.48 -12.21
C LEU A 162 8.95 9.55 -11.72
N PRO A 163 10.22 9.19 -11.44
CA PRO A 163 11.20 10.11 -10.83
C PRO A 163 11.41 11.40 -11.61
N ASP A 164 11.42 11.31 -12.95
CA ASP A 164 11.65 12.46 -13.85
C ASP A 164 10.43 13.37 -13.99
N GLN A 165 9.25 12.92 -13.53
CA GLN A 165 8.01 13.70 -13.52
C GLN A 165 7.63 14.12 -12.10
N GLY A 166 8.62 14.17 -11.19
CA GLY A 166 8.41 14.52 -9.80
C GLY A 166 7.85 13.35 -9.01
N ASP A 167 6.61 13.47 -8.53
CA ASP A 167 5.95 12.50 -7.67
C ASP A 167 4.69 11.88 -8.26
N VAL A 168 4.53 12.01 -9.58
CA VAL A 168 3.46 11.38 -10.34
C VAL A 168 3.49 9.87 -10.15
N VAL A 169 2.33 9.31 -9.83
CA VAL A 169 2.12 7.87 -9.67
C VAL A 169 1.32 7.34 -10.86
N VAL A 170 1.72 6.18 -11.37
CA VAL A 170 1.09 5.50 -12.50
C VAL A 170 0.66 4.08 -12.12
N LEU A 171 -0.53 3.69 -12.56
CA LEU A 171 -1.01 2.33 -12.56
C LEU A 171 -0.85 1.72 -13.95
N THR A 172 -0.23 0.55 -14.03
CA THR A 172 -0.12 -0.23 -15.27
C THR A 172 -0.56 -1.68 -15.05
N PRO A 173 -0.95 -2.42 -16.10
CA PRO A 173 -0.94 -3.87 -16.03
C PRO A 173 0.47 -4.36 -15.70
N ARG A 174 0.58 -5.46 -14.97
CA ARG A 174 1.87 -6.09 -14.69
C ARG A 174 2.61 -6.37 -16.00
N ARG A 175 3.92 -6.04 -16.04
CA ARG A 175 4.79 -6.19 -17.24
C ARG A 175 4.40 -5.31 -18.44
N SER A 176 3.59 -4.27 -18.25
CA SER A 176 3.28 -3.28 -19.28
C SER A 176 3.70 -1.89 -18.83
N THR A 177 4.12 -1.07 -19.79
CA THR A 177 4.45 0.34 -19.59
C THR A 177 3.25 1.27 -19.83
N GLU A 178 2.16 0.76 -20.41
CA GLU A 178 0.97 1.52 -20.79
C GLU A 178 0.14 1.95 -19.56
N PRO A 179 -0.04 3.27 -19.34
CA PRO A 179 -0.76 3.78 -18.18
C PRO A 179 -2.27 3.52 -18.28
N LEU A 180 -2.85 2.96 -17.22
CA LEU A 180 -4.31 2.84 -17.06
C LEU A 180 -4.89 4.01 -16.26
N LYS A 181 -4.12 4.52 -15.29
CA LYS A 181 -4.48 5.65 -14.44
C LYS A 181 -3.22 6.36 -13.96
N LEU A 182 -3.33 7.67 -13.78
CA LEU A 182 -2.31 8.55 -13.21
C LEU A 182 -2.86 9.25 -11.97
N TRP A 183 -1.98 9.55 -11.03
CA TRP A 183 -2.22 10.47 -9.93
C TRP A 183 -1.12 11.52 -9.90
N ASP A 184 -1.49 12.75 -9.59
CA ASP A 184 -0.55 13.88 -9.58
C ASP A 184 0.53 13.77 -8.50
N SER A 185 0.32 12.93 -7.48
CA SER A 185 1.27 12.70 -6.38
C SER A 185 1.06 11.37 -5.68
N LEU A 186 2.07 10.91 -4.94
CA LEU A 186 1.96 9.77 -4.02
C LEU A 186 0.87 9.99 -2.96
N SER A 187 0.73 11.22 -2.46
CA SER A 187 -0.31 11.55 -1.48
C SER A 187 -1.72 11.48 -2.07
N ALA A 188 -1.90 11.95 -3.32
CA ALA A 188 -3.19 11.86 -4.00
C ALA A 188 -3.57 10.39 -4.25
N PHE A 189 -2.61 9.57 -4.70
CA PHE A 189 -2.78 8.13 -4.86
C PHE A 189 -3.26 7.45 -3.56
N LEU A 190 -2.52 7.60 -2.46
CA LEU A 190 -2.87 6.96 -1.19
C LEU A 190 -4.25 7.42 -0.69
N LYS A 191 -4.53 8.72 -0.72
CA LYS A 191 -5.80 9.28 -0.26
C LYS A 191 -6.98 8.77 -1.08
N GLU A 192 -6.89 8.84 -2.41
CA GLU A 192 -7.96 8.39 -3.30
C GLU A 192 -8.23 6.90 -3.14
N GLU A 193 -7.18 6.08 -3.13
CA GLU A 193 -7.35 4.63 -3.11
C GLU A 193 -7.83 4.12 -1.76
N ILE A 194 -7.37 4.69 -0.64
CA ILE A 194 -7.93 4.36 0.68
C ILE A 194 -9.41 4.74 0.71
N GLN A 195 -9.79 5.92 0.23
CA GLN A 195 -11.20 6.34 0.20
C GLN A 195 -12.07 5.48 -0.72
N ARG A 196 -11.57 5.11 -1.90
CA ARG A 196 -12.26 4.25 -2.86
C ARG A 196 -12.46 2.85 -2.31
N MET A 197 -11.40 2.24 -1.77
CA MET A 197 -11.44 0.92 -1.17
C MET A 197 -12.32 0.88 0.08
N THR A 198 -12.32 1.93 0.90
CA THR A 198 -13.25 2.07 2.04
C THR A 198 -14.71 2.01 1.57
N LYS A 199 -15.06 2.75 0.51
CA LYS A 199 -16.42 2.73 -0.04
C LYS A 199 -16.82 1.35 -0.54
N GLU A 200 -15.92 0.66 -1.23
CA GLU A 200 -16.19 -0.70 -1.72
C GLU A 200 -16.29 -1.72 -0.58
N PHE A 201 -15.42 -1.61 0.43
CA PHE A 201 -15.46 -2.44 1.63
C PHE A 201 -16.79 -2.29 2.38
N VAL A 202 -17.26 -1.05 2.56
CA VAL A 202 -18.59 -0.77 3.15
C VAL A 202 -19.73 -1.32 2.29
N LYS A 203 -19.65 -1.15 0.96
CA LYS A 203 -20.64 -1.69 0.03
C LYS A 203 -20.71 -3.22 0.08
N ARG A 204 -19.61 -3.89 0.41
CA ARG A 204 -19.51 -5.34 0.63
C ARG A 204 -19.78 -5.75 2.08
N GLU A 205 -20.39 -4.88 2.89
CA GLU A 205 -20.75 -5.14 4.28
C GLU A 205 -19.55 -5.57 5.16
N GLY A 206 -18.35 -5.06 4.85
CA GLY A 206 -17.13 -5.37 5.57
C GLY A 206 -16.50 -6.72 5.20
N VAL A 207 -16.95 -7.35 4.11
CA VAL A 207 -16.39 -8.61 3.63
C VAL A 207 -15.26 -8.36 2.64
N CYS A 208 -14.05 -8.74 3.03
CA CYS A 208 -12.88 -8.83 2.16
C CYS A 208 -11.93 -9.90 2.70
N ASP A 209 -11.38 -10.72 1.82
CA ASP A 209 -10.36 -11.70 2.17
C ASP A 209 -9.34 -11.84 1.02
N PRO A 210 -8.15 -12.45 1.25
CA PRO A 210 -7.11 -12.51 0.22
C PRO A 210 -7.50 -13.26 -1.07
N LEU A 211 -8.59 -14.05 -1.06
CA LEU A 211 -9.14 -14.71 -2.24
C LEU A 211 -10.28 -13.91 -2.89
N ASN A 212 -10.79 -12.88 -2.22
CA ASN A 212 -11.85 -11.99 -2.67
C ASN A 212 -11.47 -10.53 -2.40
N VAL A 213 -10.47 -10.08 -3.14
CA VAL A 213 -9.89 -8.73 -3.02
C VAL A 213 -10.85 -7.65 -3.56
N LEU A 214 -10.58 -6.42 -3.17
CA LEU A 214 -11.26 -5.25 -3.71
C LEU A 214 -10.77 -4.96 -5.14
N PRO A 215 -11.65 -4.48 -6.03
CA PRO A 215 -11.32 -4.28 -7.43
C PRO A 215 -10.33 -3.13 -7.60
N VAL A 216 -9.56 -3.20 -8.68
CA VAL A 216 -8.57 -2.19 -9.09
C VAL A 216 -9.28 -0.94 -9.63
N PRO A 217 -8.71 0.28 -9.55
CA PRO A 217 -9.34 1.52 -10.02
C PRO A 217 -9.33 1.66 -11.54
N VAL A 218 -9.68 0.61 -12.27
CA VAL A 218 -9.76 0.59 -13.73
C VAL A 218 -11.21 0.39 -14.14
N THR A 219 -11.72 1.27 -15.00
CA THR A 219 -12.97 0.99 -15.71
C THR A 219 -12.66 -0.05 -16.78
N VAL A 220 -12.94 -1.32 -16.50
CA VAL A 220 -12.96 -2.34 -17.55
C VAL A 220 -14.14 -2.01 -18.46
N PRO A 221 -13.94 -1.72 -19.76
CA PRO A 221 -15.04 -1.61 -20.69
C PRO A 221 -15.68 -3.01 -20.82
N GLY A 222 -16.83 -3.21 -20.19
CA GLY A 222 -17.69 -4.38 -20.39
C GLY A 222 -17.21 -5.69 -19.79
N SER A 223 -17.44 -5.92 -18.49
CA SER A 223 -17.72 -7.29 -18.04
C SER A 223 -19.16 -7.62 -18.43
N LEU A 224 -19.34 -8.15 -19.65
CA LEU A 224 -20.57 -8.85 -19.97
C LEU A 224 -20.66 -10.04 -19.01
N SER A 225 -21.64 -9.97 -18.12
CA SER A 225 -22.26 -11.13 -17.51
C SER A 225 -22.67 -12.08 -18.62
N GLY A 226 -21.92 -13.16 -18.78
CA GLY A 226 -22.17 -14.14 -19.81
C GLY A 226 -21.06 -15.17 -19.84
N ARG A 227 -21.07 -16.10 -18.86
CA ARG A 227 -20.56 -17.44 -19.15
C ARG A 227 -21.77 -18.32 -19.51
N PRO A 228 -21.65 -19.16 -20.55
CA PRO A 228 -22.69 -20.10 -20.96
C PRO A 228 -23.00 -21.14 -19.86
#